data_AF-A0A1X0NNH8-F1
#
_entry.id   AF-A0A1X0NNH8-F1
#
_cell.length_a   1.000
_cell.length_b   1.000
_cell.length_c   1.000
_cell.angle_alpha   90.00
_cell.angle_beta   90.00
_cell.angle_gamma   90.00
#
_symmetry.space_group_name_H-M   'P 1'
#
loop_
_entity.id
_entity.type
_entity.pdbx_description
1 polymer ?
#
loop_
_entity_poly.entity_id
_entity_poly.type
_entity_poly.pdbx_seq_one_letter_code
_entity_poly.pdbx_strand_id
1 'polypeptide(L)'
;MSPNNANIDIRDTVNYKEVMKQHRLGPNGAIMTSLNLFATKFHQVISILEKKENLDWIVVDTPGQIEVFTWSASGQIIIESPSATWPTVLLFVADTTRCTNPQTFMSTMLCSSSIMLKQQIPLVLAFNKTDVMSSDLAVSWMKDPDAVSDAVNSDRDGNYAGSLVQSLSLFTHNFYEKLPFASVSAATGRGMEDLEGAPLLATRQCFEEKRPQLRKRENESNEERAAESERMLREYKKDREAETQ
;
A
#
# COMPACT_ATOMS: atom_id res chain seq x y z
N MET A 1 6.49 -14.18 20.91
CA MET A 1 6.86 -14.94 19.69
C MET A 1 8.22 -14.44 19.21
N SER A 2 9.18 -15.30 18.93
CA SER A 2 10.44 -14.87 18.32
C SER A 2 10.18 -14.27 16.93
N PRO A 3 10.91 -13.22 16.48
CA PRO A 3 10.62 -12.45 15.26
C PRO A 3 10.65 -13.23 13.93
N ASN A 4 11.00 -14.52 13.94
CA ASN A 4 11.28 -15.32 12.74
C ASN A 4 10.32 -16.49 12.51
N ASN A 5 9.23 -16.62 13.27
CA ASN A 5 8.30 -17.75 13.10
C ASN A 5 7.08 -17.32 12.27
N ALA A 6 7.23 -17.33 10.94
CA ALA A 6 6.13 -17.06 10.02
C ALA A 6 5.10 -18.19 10.07
N ASN A 7 3.80 -17.84 10.12
CA ASN A 7 2.74 -18.84 10.04
C ASN A 7 2.60 -19.46 8.64
N ILE A 8 2.93 -18.68 7.62
CA ILE A 8 2.96 -19.08 6.21
C ILE A 8 4.25 -18.51 5.62
N ASP A 9 5.12 -19.38 5.12
CA ASP A 9 6.40 -18.99 4.51
C ASP A 9 6.42 -19.38 3.02
N ILE A 10 6.71 -18.41 2.15
CA ILE A 10 6.88 -18.65 0.71
C ILE A 10 7.97 -19.69 0.41
N ARG A 11 8.98 -19.79 1.28
CA ARG A 11 10.11 -20.72 1.15
C ARG A 11 9.68 -22.19 1.28
N ASP A 12 8.54 -22.47 1.91
CA ASP A 12 7.98 -23.82 2.00
C ASP A 12 7.34 -24.26 0.67
N THR A 13 6.94 -23.30 -0.16
CA THR A 13 6.30 -23.55 -1.45
C THR A 13 7.29 -23.44 -2.62
N VAL A 14 8.26 -22.53 -2.53
CA VAL A 14 9.20 -22.23 -3.61
C VAL A 14 10.63 -22.23 -3.09
N ASN A 15 11.46 -23.13 -3.65
CA ASN A 15 12.89 -23.16 -3.36
C ASN A 15 13.65 -22.13 -4.21
N TYR A 16 13.92 -20.96 -3.63
CA TYR A 16 14.64 -19.86 -4.27
C TYR A 16 15.98 -20.28 -4.92
N LYS A 17 16.78 -21.11 -4.23
CA LYS A 17 18.09 -21.55 -4.74
C LYS A 17 17.93 -22.45 -5.96
N GLU A 18 16.89 -23.27 -5.98
CA GLU A 18 16.60 -24.15 -7.11
C GLU A 18 16.07 -23.35 -8.31
N VAL A 19 15.19 -22.37 -8.07
CA VAL A 19 14.70 -21.44 -9.11
C VAL A 19 15.86 -20.71 -9.78
N MET A 20 16.83 -20.22 -9.01
CA MET A 20 18.04 -19.59 -9.57
C MET A 20 18.82 -20.54 -10.48
N LYS A 21 19.04 -21.80 -10.05
CA LYS A 21 19.83 -22.78 -10.80
C LYS A 21 19.13 -23.24 -12.07
N GLN A 22 17.86 -23.64 -11.96
CA GLN A 22 17.09 -24.21 -13.06
C GLN A 22 16.83 -23.19 -14.17
N HIS A 23 16.48 -21.95 -13.80
CA HIS A 23 16.18 -20.89 -14.75
C HIS A 23 17.39 -19.99 -15.07
N ARG A 24 18.57 -20.26 -14.50
CA ARG A 24 19.81 -19.47 -14.65
C ARG A 24 19.58 -17.97 -14.39
N LEU A 25 18.84 -17.67 -13.34
CA LEU A 25 18.44 -16.31 -12.99
C LEU A 25 19.40 -15.68 -11.99
N GLY A 26 19.64 -14.37 -12.15
CA GLY A 26 20.23 -13.54 -11.09
C GLY A 26 19.25 -13.32 -9.92
N PRO A 27 19.70 -12.68 -8.83
CA PRO A 27 18.92 -12.56 -7.60
C PRO A 27 17.52 -11.96 -7.79
N ASN A 28 17.39 -10.86 -8.53
CA ASN A 28 16.11 -10.19 -8.78
C ASN A 28 15.17 -11.03 -9.66
N GLY A 29 15.73 -11.70 -10.68
CA GLY A 29 14.96 -12.60 -11.54
C GLY A 29 14.38 -13.76 -10.75
N ALA A 30 15.17 -14.35 -9.84
CA ALA A 30 14.69 -15.43 -8.99
C ALA A 30 13.65 -14.98 -7.96
N ILE A 31 13.73 -13.77 -7.41
CA ILE A 31 12.68 -13.21 -6.55
C ILE A 31 11.38 -13.10 -7.35
N MET A 32 11.46 -12.51 -8.56
CA MET A 32 10.30 -12.33 -9.44
C MET A 32 9.65 -13.66 -9.81
N THR A 33 10.44 -14.65 -10.25
CA THR A 33 9.93 -15.98 -10.58
C THR A 33 9.32 -16.67 -9.35
N SER A 34 9.92 -16.49 -8.17
CA SER A 34 9.38 -17.07 -6.93
C SER A 34 8.03 -16.44 -6.56
N LEU A 35 7.90 -15.12 -6.68
CA LEU A 35 6.62 -14.43 -6.50
C LEU A 35 5.58 -14.91 -7.50
N ASN A 36 5.94 -15.07 -8.78
CA ASN A 36 5.03 -15.55 -9.81
C ASN A 36 4.50 -16.96 -9.49
N LEU A 37 5.38 -17.87 -9.08
CA LEU A 37 4.98 -19.22 -8.67
C LEU A 37 4.08 -19.20 -7.44
N PHE A 38 4.40 -18.37 -6.45
CA PHE A 38 3.59 -18.23 -5.24
C PHE A 38 2.21 -17.61 -5.52
N ALA A 39 2.14 -16.60 -6.38
CA ALA A 39 0.88 -15.95 -6.77
C ALA A 39 -0.13 -16.95 -7.36
N THR A 40 0.32 -17.97 -8.10
CA THR A 40 -0.57 -19.02 -8.63
C THR A 40 -1.28 -19.84 -7.56
N LYS A 41 -0.73 -19.89 -6.35
CA LYS A 41 -1.28 -20.62 -5.20
C LYS A 41 -1.82 -19.69 -4.12
N PHE A 42 -1.82 -18.38 -4.35
CA PHE A 42 -2.16 -17.40 -3.32
C PHE A 42 -3.60 -17.55 -2.81
N HIS A 43 -4.52 -18.02 -3.65
CA HIS A 43 -5.88 -18.34 -3.22
C HIS A 43 -5.92 -19.36 -2.07
N GLN A 44 -5.00 -20.34 -2.03
CA GLN A 44 -4.91 -21.30 -0.93
C GLN A 44 -4.53 -20.60 0.39
N VAL A 45 -3.68 -19.59 0.33
CA VAL A 45 -3.31 -18.75 1.48
C VAL A 45 -4.54 -18.02 2.02
N ILE A 46 -5.33 -17.40 1.13
CA ILE A 46 -6.58 -16.74 1.51
C ILE A 46 -7.54 -17.72 2.20
N SER A 47 -7.74 -18.91 1.62
CA SER A 47 -8.62 -19.93 2.24
C SER A 47 -8.11 -20.43 3.60
N ILE A 48 -6.80 -20.41 3.84
CA ILE A 48 -6.24 -20.75 5.17
C ILE A 48 -6.53 -19.61 6.16
N LEU A 49 -6.36 -18.36 5.74
CA LEU A 49 -6.61 -17.18 6.58
C LEU A 49 -8.09 -17.03 6.93
N GLU A 50 -9.01 -17.30 6.00
CA GLU A 50 -10.46 -17.25 6.25
C GLU A 50 -10.95 -18.27 7.29
N LYS A 51 -10.23 -19.39 7.44
CA LYS A 51 -10.57 -20.43 8.43
C LYS A 51 -10.07 -20.13 9.83
N LYS A 52 -9.24 -19.10 10.00
CA LYS A 52 -8.68 -18.72 11.30
C LYS A 52 -9.65 -17.78 12.00
N GLU A 53 -10.18 -18.23 13.13
CA GLU A 53 -10.97 -17.40 14.02
C GLU A 53 -10.04 -16.58 14.94
N ASN A 54 -10.49 -15.40 15.35
CA ASN A 54 -9.79 -14.49 16.29
C ASN A 54 -8.40 -14.02 15.81
N LEU A 55 -8.29 -13.64 14.53
CA LEU A 55 -7.12 -12.91 14.02
C LEU A 55 -7.32 -11.41 14.18
N ASP A 56 -6.50 -10.78 15.03
CA ASP A 56 -6.50 -9.31 15.17
C ASP A 56 -5.74 -8.65 14.01
N TRP A 57 -4.62 -9.24 13.59
CA TRP A 57 -3.74 -8.70 12.56
C TRP A 57 -3.22 -9.77 11.62
N ILE A 58 -3.13 -9.41 10.34
CA ILE A 58 -2.40 -10.17 9.32
C ILE A 58 -1.25 -9.28 8.86
N VAL A 59 -0.02 -9.70 9.17
CA VAL A 59 1.19 -8.99 8.75
C VAL A 59 1.83 -9.76 7.61
N VAL A 60 2.02 -9.07 6.48
CA VAL A 60 2.66 -9.63 5.29
C VAL A 60 4.03 -9.00 5.13
N ASP A 61 5.07 -9.81 5.29
CA ASP A 61 6.44 -9.39 4.97
C ASP A 61 6.72 -9.54 3.48
N THR A 62 7.25 -8.49 2.87
CA THR A 62 7.47 -8.41 1.42
C THR A 62 8.96 -8.58 1.10
N PRO A 63 9.33 -9.01 -0.13
CA PRO A 63 10.73 -9.06 -0.52
C PRO A 63 11.43 -7.71 -0.35
N GLY A 64 12.71 -7.73 0.06
CA GLY A 64 13.47 -6.50 0.29
C GLY A 64 13.73 -5.62 -0.94
N GLN A 65 13.45 -6.13 -2.15
CA GLN A 65 13.48 -5.35 -3.39
C GLN A 65 12.06 -4.84 -3.69
N ILE A 66 11.78 -3.61 -3.27
CA ILE A 66 10.44 -3.02 -3.34
C ILE A 66 9.92 -2.97 -4.78
N GLU A 67 10.80 -2.78 -5.77
CA GLU A 67 10.39 -2.66 -7.17
C GLU A 67 9.86 -3.98 -7.71
N VAL A 68 10.48 -5.10 -7.34
CA VAL A 68 10.05 -6.44 -7.78
C VAL A 68 8.67 -6.76 -7.24
N PHE A 69 8.35 -6.32 -6.03
CA PHE A 69 7.02 -6.51 -5.45
C PHE A 69 6.00 -5.52 -6.02
N THR A 70 6.25 -4.22 -5.91
CA THR A 70 5.27 -3.17 -6.27
C THR A 70 5.01 -3.04 -7.77
N TRP A 71 5.98 -3.41 -8.62
CA TRP A 71 5.85 -3.32 -10.08
C TRP A 71 5.44 -4.62 -10.77
N SER A 72 5.39 -5.74 -10.04
CA SER A 72 4.97 -7.02 -10.61
C SER A 72 3.46 -7.24 -10.55
N ALA A 73 2.94 -7.95 -11.55
CA ALA A 73 1.56 -8.45 -11.53
C ALA A 73 1.32 -9.39 -10.33
N SER A 74 2.34 -10.17 -9.94
CA SER A 74 2.24 -11.07 -8.79
C SER A 74 2.17 -10.34 -7.46
N GLY A 75 2.93 -9.25 -7.28
CA GLY A 75 2.79 -8.40 -6.11
C GLY A 75 1.42 -7.71 -6.05
N GLN A 76 0.88 -7.26 -7.19
CA GLN A 76 -0.49 -6.74 -7.26
C GLN A 76 -1.51 -7.78 -6.80
N ILE A 77 -1.44 -9.02 -7.30
CA ILE A 77 -2.35 -10.10 -6.87
C ILE A 77 -2.26 -10.34 -5.35
N ILE A 78 -1.04 -10.35 -4.80
CA ILE A 78 -0.80 -10.57 -3.37
C ILE A 78 -1.36 -9.43 -2.50
N ILE A 79 -1.40 -8.20 -3.02
CA ILE A 79 -1.97 -7.03 -2.33
C ILE A 79 -3.49 -6.97 -2.50
N GLU A 80 -3.99 -7.19 -3.71
CA GLU A 80 -5.40 -7.05 -4.06
C GLU A 80 -6.24 -8.17 -3.43
N SER A 81 -5.75 -9.41 -3.43
CA SER A 81 -6.53 -10.56 -2.94
C SER A 81 -6.92 -10.43 -1.47
N PRO A 82 -6.03 -10.06 -0.53
CA PRO A 82 -6.43 -9.83 0.86
C PRO A 82 -7.26 -8.55 1.02
N SER A 83 -6.99 -7.50 0.22
CA SER A 83 -7.72 -6.23 0.30
C SER A 83 -9.21 -6.34 -0.08
N ALA A 84 -9.57 -7.38 -0.83
CA ALA A 84 -10.97 -7.69 -1.16
C ALA A 84 -11.76 -8.26 0.03
N THR A 85 -11.09 -8.91 0.98
CA THR A 85 -11.73 -9.60 2.12
C THR A 85 -11.53 -8.84 3.43
N TRP A 86 -10.34 -8.27 3.66
CA TRP A 86 -9.98 -7.57 4.89
C TRP A 86 -9.53 -6.14 4.65
N PRO A 87 -9.79 -5.21 5.59
CA PRO A 87 -9.18 -3.88 5.55
C PRO A 87 -7.65 -3.98 5.51
N THR A 88 -7.07 -3.57 4.39
CA THR A 88 -5.63 -3.71 4.12
C THR A 88 -4.99 -2.33 4.02
N VAL A 89 -3.82 -2.16 4.65
CA VAL A 89 -3.04 -0.92 4.67
C VAL A 89 -1.60 -1.24 4.26
N LEU A 90 -1.00 -0.38 3.45
CA LEU A 90 0.42 -0.44 3.13
C LEU A 90 1.21 0.25 4.22
N LEU A 91 2.09 -0.48 4.88
CA LEU A 91 3.09 0.10 5.76
C LEU A 91 4.36 0.38 4.96
N PHE A 92 4.61 1.65 4.64
CA PHE A 92 5.82 2.06 3.96
C PHE A 92 6.89 2.43 4.99
N VAL A 93 7.91 1.58 5.12
CA VAL A 93 8.99 1.75 6.10
C VAL A 93 10.09 2.61 5.51
N ALA A 94 10.22 3.85 5.99
CA ALA A 94 11.26 4.79 5.63
C ALA A 94 12.45 4.71 6.61
N ASP A 95 13.67 4.79 6.10
CA ASP A 95 14.87 4.89 6.93
C ASP A 95 15.09 6.35 7.37
N THR A 96 14.79 6.65 8.64
CA THR A 96 14.89 8.00 9.19
C THR A 96 16.28 8.60 9.05
N THR A 97 17.34 7.77 9.14
CA THR A 97 18.72 8.23 9.04
C THR A 97 19.06 8.80 7.66
N ARG A 98 18.34 8.36 6.62
CA ARG A 98 18.50 8.83 5.25
C ARG A 98 17.58 10.00 4.90
N CYS A 99 16.45 10.09 5.59
CA CYS A 99 15.47 11.16 5.42
C CYS A 99 15.90 12.50 6.06
N THR A 100 17.13 12.62 6.58
CA THR A 100 17.72 13.89 7.05
C THR A 100 18.22 14.78 5.91
N ASN A 101 18.41 14.21 4.71
CA ASN A 101 18.74 14.97 3.51
C ASN A 101 17.45 15.31 2.74
N PRO A 102 17.19 16.58 2.38
CA PRO A 102 15.93 16.98 1.73
C PRO A 102 15.66 16.27 0.40
N GLN A 103 16.69 16.03 -0.42
CA GLN A 103 16.55 15.34 -1.70
C GLN A 103 16.16 13.87 -1.51
N THR A 104 16.79 13.21 -0.53
CA THR A 104 16.48 11.82 -0.19
C THR A 104 15.09 11.70 0.40
N PHE A 105 14.73 12.60 1.33
CA PHE A 105 13.38 12.68 1.88
C PHE A 105 12.32 12.82 0.78
N MET A 106 12.44 13.81 -0.11
CA MET A 106 11.47 13.99 -1.19
C MET A 106 11.40 12.79 -2.13
N SER A 107 12.54 12.17 -2.44
CA SER A 107 12.58 10.97 -3.28
C SER A 107 11.83 9.80 -2.60
N THR A 108 12.04 9.61 -1.30
CA THR A 108 11.34 8.58 -0.51
C THR A 108 9.84 8.86 -0.46
N MET A 109 9.43 10.11 -0.22
CA MET A 109 8.03 10.51 -0.17
C MET A 109 7.32 10.34 -1.52
N LEU A 110 7.96 10.70 -2.63
CA LEU A 110 7.42 10.48 -3.97
C LEU A 110 7.29 8.99 -4.29
N CYS A 111 8.24 8.18 -3.85
CA CYS A 111 8.17 6.73 -4.00
C CYS A 111 6.95 6.16 -3.25
N SER A 112 6.75 6.53 -1.98
CA SER A 112 5.57 6.11 -1.23
C SER A 112 4.27 6.57 -1.88
N SER A 113 4.21 7.81 -2.36
CA SER A 113 3.04 8.35 -3.07
C SER A 113 2.73 7.56 -4.34
N SER A 114 3.76 7.24 -5.12
CA SER A 114 3.62 6.48 -6.36
C SER A 114 3.07 5.08 -6.11
N ILE A 115 3.53 4.43 -5.04
CA ILE A 115 3.04 3.12 -4.63
C ILE A 115 1.58 3.23 -4.15
N MET A 116 1.26 4.21 -3.31
CA MET A 116 -0.11 4.40 -2.83
C MET A 116 -1.09 4.62 -3.99
N LEU A 117 -0.75 5.50 -4.94
CA LEU A 117 -1.57 5.76 -6.12
C LEU A 117 -1.71 4.53 -7.02
N LYS A 118 -0.66 3.71 -7.12
CA LYS A 118 -0.72 2.49 -7.91
C LYS A 118 -1.61 1.42 -7.26
N GLN A 119 -1.46 1.21 -5.96
CA GLN A 119 -2.14 0.12 -5.25
C GLN A 119 -3.56 0.49 -4.81
N GLN A 120 -3.91 1.79 -4.80
CA GLN A 120 -5.25 2.28 -4.46
C GLN A 120 -5.75 1.85 -3.06
N ILE A 121 -4.83 1.56 -2.15
CA ILE A 121 -5.09 1.22 -0.75
C ILE A 121 -4.42 2.24 0.19
N PRO A 122 -4.94 2.42 1.42
CA PRO A 122 -4.39 3.37 2.38
C PRO A 122 -2.91 3.07 2.64
N LEU A 123 -2.10 4.11 2.81
CA LEU A 123 -0.69 4.00 3.15
C LEU A 123 -0.40 4.70 4.47
N VAL A 124 0.38 4.05 5.33
CA VAL A 124 0.97 4.60 6.55
C VAL A 124 2.47 4.69 6.36
N LEU A 125 3.04 5.85 6.67
CA LEU A 125 4.49 6.05 6.69
C LEU A 125 5.06 5.64 8.05
N ALA A 126 5.96 4.66 8.09
CA ALA A 126 6.71 4.32 9.29
C ALA A 126 8.15 4.80 9.19
N PHE A 127 8.50 5.85 9.93
CA PHE A 127 9.87 6.31 10.10
C PHE A 127 10.59 5.37 11.08
N ASN A 128 11.39 4.43 10.57
CA ASN A 128 12.10 3.45 11.37
C ASN A 128 13.50 3.95 11.77
N LYS A 129 14.11 3.30 12.77
CA LYS A 129 15.43 3.61 13.35
C LYS A 129 15.46 4.91 14.16
N THR A 130 14.37 5.22 14.86
CA THR A 130 14.28 6.40 15.74
C THR A 130 15.19 6.34 16.97
N ASP A 131 15.79 5.19 17.25
CA ASP A 131 16.87 5.02 18.21
C ASP A 131 18.19 5.64 17.74
N VAL A 132 18.39 5.76 16.42
CA VAL A 132 19.60 6.35 15.83
C VAL A 132 19.40 7.84 15.53
N MET A 133 18.28 8.21 14.90
CA MET A 133 17.97 9.59 14.52
C MET A 133 16.50 9.90 14.76
N SER A 134 16.19 11.08 15.30
CA SER A 134 14.79 11.51 15.48
C SER A 134 14.12 11.75 14.13
N SER A 135 12.84 11.42 14.04
CA SER A 135 12.00 11.69 12.86
C SER A 135 11.45 13.11 12.83
N ASP A 136 11.66 13.93 13.87
CA ASP A 136 11.02 15.25 14.01
C ASP A 136 11.26 16.16 12.81
N LEU A 137 12.46 16.13 12.22
CA LEU A 137 12.80 16.89 11.02
C LEU A 137 12.01 16.43 9.79
N ALA A 138 11.89 15.12 9.59
CA ALA A 138 11.11 14.57 8.48
C ALA A 138 9.61 14.88 8.66
N VAL A 139 9.12 14.83 9.90
CA VAL A 139 7.74 15.19 10.23
C VAL A 139 7.49 16.68 10.03
N SER A 140 8.44 17.56 10.39
CA SER A 140 8.30 19.00 10.13
C SER A 140 8.22 19.28 8.64
N TRP A 141 9.01 18.59 7.82
CA TRP A 141 8.97 18.71 6.37
C TRP A 141 7.67 18.21 5.72
N MET A 142 6.98 17.24 6.33
CA MET A 142 5.65 16.83 5.87
C MET A 142 4.59 17.91 6.15
N LYS A 143 4.71 18.59 7.29
CA LYS A 143 3.72 19.56 7.79
C LYS A 143 3.98 20.99 7.34
N ASP A 144 5.20 21.31 6.93
CA ASP A 144 5.61 22.65 6.59
C ASP A 144 6.50 22.64 5.33
N PRO A 145 6.00 23.15 4.18
CA PRO A 145 6.77 23.23 2.95
C PRO A 145 7.90 24.28 3.02
N ASP A 146 7.78 25.29 3.89
CA ASP A 146 8.82 26.31 4.07
C ASP A 146 10.04 25.71 4.78
N ALA A 147 9.82 24.81 5.73
CA ALA A 147 10.90 24.06 6.40
C ALA A 147 11.74 23.22 5.43
N VAL A 148 11.14 22.68 4.35
CA VAL A 148 11.89 21.99 3.28
C VAL A 148 12.69 22.99 2.47
N SER A 149 12.09 24.13 2.14
CA SER A 149 12.73 25.17 1.34
C SER A 149 13.96 25.74 2.04
N ASP A 150 13.87 26.00 3.34
CA ASP A 150 14.97 26.46 4.18
C ASP A 150 16.09 25.42 4.28
N ALA A 151 15.74 24.14 4.42
CA ALA A 151 16.71 23.05 4.43
C ALA A 151 17.46 22.92 3.10
N VAL A 152 16.77 23.11 1.98
CA VAL A 152 17.38 23.09 0.64
C VAL A 152 18.29 24.31 0.41
N ASN A 153 17.89 25.49 0.87
CA ASN A 153 18.66 26.72 0.69
C ASN A 153 19.90 26.79 1.59
N SER A 154 19.87 26.08 2.73
CA SER A 154 21.01 25.99 3.65
C SER A 154 22.07 24.98 3.19
N ASP A 155 21.69 23.96 2.42
CA ASP A 155 22.62 23.15 1.64
C ASP A 155 23.20 24.03 0.53
N ARG A 156 24.46 24.47 0.70
CA ARG A 156 25.15 25.48 -0.13
C ARG A 156 25.34 25.11 -1.62
N ASP A 157 24.83 23.97 -2.05
CA ASP A 157 24.79 23.56 -3.44
C ASP A 157 23.53 24.13 -4.09
N GLY A 158 23.65 25.34 -4.64
CA GLY A 158 22.66 26.02 -5.49
C GLY A 158 22.38 25.23 -6.77
N ASN A 159 21.75 24.07 -6.61
CA ASN A 159 21.64 23.04 -7.60
C ASN A 159 20.20 22.99 -8.12
N TYR A 160 20.00 22.74 -9.42
CA TYR A 160 18.68 22.57 -10.04
C TYR A 160 17.79 21.57 -9.29
N ALA A 161 18.41 20.56 -8.68
CA ALA A 161 17.76 19.58 -7.81
C ALA A 161 17.05 20.23 -6.60
N GLY A 162 17.62 21.29 -6.01
CA GLY A 162 17.03 22.02 -4.89
C GLY A 162 15.75 22.75 -5.28
N SER A 163 15.76 23.49 -6.40
CA SER A 163 14.55 24.15 -6.91
C SER A 163 13.45 23.16 -7.29
N LEU A 164 13.83 21.97 -7.77
CA LEU A 164 12.88 20.90 -8.07
C LEU A 164 12.26 20.33 -6.79
N VAL A 165 13.09 20.08 -5.76
CA VAL A 165 12.63 19.64 -4.43
C VAL A 165 11.63 20.63 -3.82
N GLN A 166 11.90 21.93 -3.89
CA GLN A 166 10.99 22.98 -3.42
C GLN A 166 9.64 22.93 -4.15
N SER A 167 9.68 22.85 -5.49
CA SER A 167 8.47 22.78 -6.31
C SER A 167 7.63 21.53 -6.02
N LEU A 168 8.30 20.38 -5.85
CA LEU A 168 7.64 19.11 -5.51
C LEU A 168 7.07 19.12 -4.09
N SER A 169 7.78 19.71 -3.13
CA SER A 169 7.31 19.87 -1.75
C SER A 169 5.99 20.63 -1.70
N LEU A 170 5.93 21.79 -2.36
CA LEU A 170 4.71 22.59 -2.47
C LEU A 170 3.55 21.82 -3.12
N PHE A 171 3.83 21.09 -4.21
CA PHE A 171 2.82 20.29 -4.90
C PHE A 171 2.25 19.15 -4.04
N THR A 172 3.11 18.54 -3.21
CA THR A 172 2.76 17.34 -2.45
C THR A 172 2.38 17.62 -0.99
N HIS A 173 2.52 18.85 -0.51
CA HIS A 173 2.26 19.23 0.88
C HIS A 173 0.85 18.84 1.36
N ASN A 174 -0.20 19.24 0.62
CA ASN A 174 -1.60 18.90 0.97
C ASN A 174 -1.86 17.40 1.10
N PHE A 175 -1.04 16.60 0.41
CA PHE A 175 -1.12 15.15 0.46
C PHE A 175 -0.38 14.61 1.70
N TYR A 176 0.86 15.04 1.92
CA TYR A 176 1.68 14.56 3.03
C TYR A 176 1.23 15.04 4.40
N GLU A 177 0.62 16.23 4.51
CA GLU A 177 0.08 16.75 5.76
C GLU A 177 -0.99 15.80 6.34
N LYS A 178 -1.76 15.14 5.47
CA LYS A 178 -2.86 14.26 5.85
C LYS A 178 -2.45 12.80 6.02
N LEU A 179 -1.24 12.43 5.57
CA LEU A 179 -0.82 11.04 5.63
C LEU A 179 -0.59 10.62 7.10
N PRO A 180 -1.19 9.51 7.53
CA PRO A 180 -0.88 8.93 8.82
C PRO A 180 0.57 8.43 8.82
N PHE A 181 1.29 8.74 9.88
CA PHE A 181 2.66 8.30 10.08
C PHE A 181 2.88 7.78 11.50
N ALA A 182 3.90 6.95 11.68
CA ALA A 182 4.38 6.48 12.97
C ALA A 182 5.92 6.55 13.02
N SER A 183 6.45 6.89 14.18
CA SER A 183 7.90 7.03 14.41
C SER A 183 8.39 5.90 15.30
N VAL A 184 9.08 4.93 14.72
CA VAL A 184 9.35 3.65 15.37
C VAL A 184 10.83 3.27 15.39
N SER A 185 11.19 2.44 16.36
CA SER A 185 12.46 1.73 16.38
C SER A 185 12.17 0.25 16.49
N ALA A 186 12.35 -0.47 15.38
CA ALA A 186 12.23 -1.93 15.37
C ALA A 186 13.26 -2.62 16.29
N ALA A 187 14.39 -1.96 16.59
CA ALA A 187 15.43 -2.50 17.45
C ALA A 187 15.10 -2.38 18.95
N THR A 188 14.49 -1.26 19.36
CA THR A 188 14.20 -0.97 20.78
C THR A 188 12.74 -1.16 21.16
N GLY A 189 11.84 -1.27 20.19
CA GLY A 189 10.38 -1.32 20.39
C GLY A 189 9.75 0.06 20.63
N ARG A 190 10.51 1.15 20.61
CA ARG A 190 9.98 2.51 20.78
C ARG A 190 8.98 2.84 19.67
N GLY A 191 7.84 3.45 20.04
CA GLY A 191 6.82 3.95 19.11
C GLY A 191 5.91 2.88 18.52
N MET A 192 6.00 1.62 18.98
CA MET A 192 5.15 0.55 18.47
C MET A 192 3.66 0.78 18.78
N GLU A 193 3.35 1.41 19.92
CA GLU A 193 1.98 1.81 20.27
C GLU A 193 1.39 2.79 19.24
N ASP A 194 2.19 3.76 18.78
CA ASP A 194 1.78 4.71 17.73
C ASP A 194 1.54 3.98 16.40
N LEU A 195 2.37 2.98 16.10
CA LEU A 195 2.25 2.15 14.90
C LEU A 195 1.02 1.23 14.94
N GLU A 196 0.55 0.79 16.10
CA GLU A 196 -0.69 0.01 16.20
C GLU A 196 -1.92 0.88 15.89
N GLY A 197 -1.90 2.16 16.28
CA GLY A 197 -2.99 3.11 16.01
C GLY A 197 -3.04 3.63 14.58
N ALA A 198 -1.88 3.82 13.92
CA ALA A 198 -1.80 4.47 12.62
C ALA A 198 -2.55 3.75 11.48
N PRO A 199 -2.48 2.40 11.32
CA PRO A 199 -3.25 1.67 10.32
C PRO A 199 -4.75 1.79 10.54
N LEU A 200 -5.22 1.74 11.79
CA LEU A 200 -6.65 1.89 12.11
C LEU A 200 -7.17 3.27 11.66
N LEU A 201 -6.38 4.32 11.89
CA LEU A 201 -6.68 5.67 11.42
C LEU A 201 -6.69 5.74 9.89
N ALA A 202 -5.68 5.18 9.22
CA ALA A 202 -5.57 5.17 7.76
C ALA A 202 -6.75 4.45 7.09
N THR A 203 -7.13 3.29 7.63
CA THR A 203 -8.29 2.52 7.20
C THR A 203 -9.56 3.35 7.34
N ARG A 204 -9.77 3.97 8.51
CA ARG A 204 -10.96 4.80 8.77
C ARG A 204 -11.05 5.99 7.82
N GLN A 205 -9.98 6.75 7.65
CA GLN A 205 -9.92 7.90 6.75
C GLN A 205 -10.24 7.50 5.31
N CYS A 206 -9.63 6.42 4.83
CA CYS A 206 -9.87 5.94 3.46
C CYS A 206 -11.32 5.45 3.25
N PHE A 207 -11.91 4.79 4.25
CA PHE A 207 -13.32 4.41 4.17
C PHE A 207 -14.25 5.62 4.17
N GLU A 208 -13.98 6.65 4.98
CA GLU A 208 -14.76 7.88 5.00
C GLU A 208 -14.68 8.62 3.65
N GLU A 209 -13.49 8.70 3.04
CA GLU A 209 -13.27 9.31 1.72
C GLU A 209 -13.90 8.51 0.57
N LYS A 210 -13.84 7.17 0.60
CA LYS A 210 -14.40 6.31 -0.45
C LYS A 210 -15.91 6.11 -0.34
N ARG A 211 -16.51 6.32 0.84
CA ARG A 211 -17.95 6.10 1.11
C ARG A 211 -18.90 6.78 0.09
N PRO A 212 -18.69 8.05 -0.29
CA PRO A 212 -19.57 8.73 -1.24
C PRO A 212 -19.48 8.13 -2.65
N GLN A 213 -18.27 7.74 -3.07
CA GLN A 213 -18.02 7.16 -4.40
C GLN A 213 -18.63 5.75 -4.51
N LEU A 214 -18.51 4.95 -3.45
CA LEU A 214 -19.13 3.63 -3.38
C LEU A 214 -20.66 3.71 -3.43
N ARG A 215 -21.27 4.60 -2.64
CA ARG A 215 -22.72 4.84 -2.66
C ARG A 215 -23.22 5.27 -4.04
N LYS A 216 -22.45 6.10 -4.74
CA LYS A 216 -22.79 6.53 -6.10
C LYS A 216 -22.78 5.34 -7.08
N ARG A 217 -21.74 4.51 -7.04
CA ARG A 217 -21.63 3.30 -7.88
C ARG A 217 -22.71 2.26 -7.57
N GLU A 218 -23.05 2.07 -6.30
CA GLU A 218 -24.13 1.16 -5.88
C GLU A 218 -25.50 1.64 -6.38
N ASN A 219 -25.77 2.95 -6.29
CA ASN A 219 -27.00 3.52 -6.81
C ASN A 219 -27.08 3.37 -8.34
N GLU A 220 -26.01 3.68 -9.07
CA GLU A 220 -25.93 3.52 -10.53
C GLU A 220 -26.16 2.05 -10.93
N SER A 221 -25.51 1.10 -10.26
CA SER A 221 -25.71 -0.34 -10.55
C SER A 221 -27.12 -0.85 -10.21
N ASN A 222 -27.72 -0.35 -9.12
CA ASN A 222 -29.09 -0.70 -8.77
C ASN A 222 -30.11 -0.08 -9.72
N GLU A 223 -29.89 1.14 -10.19
CA GLU A 223 -30.71 1.80 -11.21
C GLU A 223 -30.64 1.05 -12.55
N GLU A 224 -29.46 0.61 -12.96
CA GLU A 224 -29.27 -0.23 -14.16
C GLU A 224 -30.03 -1.56 -14.04
N ARG A 225 -29.87 -2.28 -12.90
CA ARG A 225 -30.59 -3.54 -12.64
C ARG A 225 -32.11 -3.36 -12.59
N ALA A 226 -32.58 -2.26 -12.01
CA ALA A 226 -34.00 -1.94 -11.98
C ALA A 226 -34.54 -1.63 -13.37
N ALA A 227 -33.80 -0.86 -14.18
CA ALA A 227 -34.16 -0.55 -15.56
C ALA A 227 -34.18 -1.80 -16.45
N GLU A 228 -33.21 -2.71 -16.30
CA GLU A 228 -33.20 -4.01 -16.99
C GLU A 228 -34.40 -4.88 -16.58
N SER A 229 -34.69 -4.95 -15.28
CA SER A 229 -35.85 -5.69 -14.76
C SER A 229 -37.17 -5.12 -15.30
N GLU A 230 -37.31 -3.79 -15.36
CA GLU A 230 -38.47 -3.14 -15.96
C GLU A 230 -38.60 -3.40 -17.47
N ARG A 231 -37.49 -3.39 -18.20
CA ARG A 231 -37.47 -3.70 -19.65
C ARG A 231 -37.94 -5.14 -19.89
N MET A 232 -37.36 -6.10 -19.18
CA MET A 232 -37.78 -7.51 -19.27
C MET A 232 -39.26 -7.70 -18.93
N LEU A 233 -39.76 -7.01 -17.90
CA LEU A 233 -41.17 -7.09 -17.52
C LEU A 233 -42.10 -6.50 -18.60
N ARG A 234 -41.66 -5.43 -19.28
CA ARG A 234 -42.41 -4.81 -20.40
C ARG A 234 -42.45 -5.72 -21.63
N GLU A 235 -41.34 -6.36 -21.96
CA GLU A 235 -41.27 -7.33 -23.06
C GLU A 235 -42.17 -8.54 -22.78
N TYR A 236 -42.06 -9.13 -21.58
CA TYR A 236 -42.91 -10.26 -21.16
C TYR A 236 -44.41 -9.94 -21.23
N LYS A 237 -44.83 -8.72 -20.84
CA LYS A 237 -46.23 -8.28 -20.95
C LYS A 237 -46.69 -8.17 -22.40
N LYS A 238 -45.85 -7.64 -23.30
CA LYS A 238 -46.16 -7.57 -24.73
C LYS A 238 -46.32 -8.94 -25.36
N ASP A 239 -45.45 -9.88 -25.01
CA ASP A 239 -45.50 -11.25 -25.54
C ASP A 239 -46.77 -11.98 -25.07
N ARG A 240 -47.15 -11.84 -23.79
CA ARG A 240 -48.43 -12.39 -23.29
C ARG A 240 -49.66 -11.79 -23.96
N GLU A 241 -49.65 -10.48 -24.25
CA GLU A 241 -50.76 -9.82 -24.95
C GLU A 241 -50.87 -10.29 -26.41
N ALA A 242 -49.74 -10.62 -27.06
CA ALA A 242 -49.72 -11.18 -28.42
C ALA A 242 -50.20 -12.64 -28.50
N GLU A 243 -50.01 -13.45 -27.44
CA GLU A 243 -50.50 -14.83 -27.38
C GLU A 243 -52.00 -14.96 -27.06
N THR A 244 -52.64 -13.88 -26.59
CA THR A 244 -54.07 -13.89 -26.19
C THR A 244 -55.01 -13.35 -27.29
N GLN A 245 -54.49 -13.07 -28.50
CA GLN A 245 -55.25 -12.69 -29.71
C GLN A 245 -55.16 -13.79 -30.77
#